data_AF-A0A3B4BPP7-F1
#
_entry.id   AF-A0A3B4BPP7-F1
#
_cell.length_a   1.000
_cell.length_b   1.000
_cell.length_c   1.000
_cell.angle_alpha   90.00
_cell.angle_beta   90.00
_cell.angle_gamma   90.00
#
_symmetry.space_group_name_H-M   'P 1'
#
loop_
_entity.id
_entity.type
_entity.pdbx_description
1 polymer ?
#
loop_
_entity_poly.entity_id
_entity_poly.type
_entity_poly.pdbx_seq_one_letter_code
_entity_poly.pdbx_strand_id
1 'polypeptide(L)'
;MTHHPNNTSGNAKERESVRGKDVDCPICMEKFTDKQKLKCGHEFCRECLEASLKCMGEICPVCKNIFGALKGNQPEGNMKSFNRSICLPGYPHCGTIVIEYFIPGGIQTDKHPNPGKYFSGTQRHAFLPDNDEGRHVLLLLKRAFDQKLIFTVGTSMTTGEENTVIWNDIHHKTNTSGGPHYGYPDPNYLKRVKEELKAKGIE
;
A
#
# COMPACT_ATOMS: atom_id res chain seq x y z
N MET A 1 29.63 -62.28 -60.04
CA MET A 1 29.67 -60.80 -60.12
C MET A 1 28.63 -60.30 -59.13
N THR A 2 29.07 -59.99 -57.89
CA THR A 2 29.11 -58.64 -57.26
C THR A 2 27.71 -58.10 -56.90
N HIS A 3 27.35 -57.52 -55.75
CA HIS A 3 27.87 -57.26 -54.40
C HIS A 3 26.63 -56.73 -53.59
N HIS A 4 26.56 -56.92 -52.27
CA HIS A 4 25.70 -56.16 -51.29
C HIS A 4 26.49 -54.92 -50.78
N PRO A 5 26.02 -53.97 -49.90
CA PRO A 5 24.71 -53.71 -49.20
C PRO A 5 24.32 -52.19 -48.95
N ASN A 6 23.26 -51.97 -48.11
CA ASN A 6 22.92 -50.82 -47.21
C ASN A 6 22.50 -49.45 -47.84
N ASN A 7 21.53 -48.65 -47.35
CA ASN A 7 21.30 -48.16 -45.99
C ASN A 7 19.99 -47.30 -45.89
N THR A 8 19.45 -47.12 -44.67
CA THR A 8 18.64 -45.96 -44.14
C THR A 8 17.35 -45.56 -44.88
N SER A 9 16.15 -45.51 -44.27
CA SER A 9 15.69 -44.56 -43.22
C SER A 9 14.24 -44.99 -42.90
N GLY A 10 13.74 -45.14 -41.67
CA GLY A 10 13.55 -44.09 -40.66
C GLY A 10 12.04 -43.86 -40.46
N ASN A 11 11.47 -44.31 -39.34
CA ASN A 11 10.40 -43.60 -38.63
C ASN A 11 10.09 -44.26 -37.27
N ALA A 12 10.80 -43.84 -36.22
CA ALA A 12 10.36 -44.04 -34.85
C ALA A 12 9.62 -42.77 -34.43
N LYS A 13 8.31 -42.89 -34.17
CA LYS A 13 7.45 -41.80 -33.68
C LYS A 13 7.92 -41.36 -32.30
N GLU A 14 8.53 -40.17 -32.22
CA GLU A 14 8.76 -39.47 -30.97
C GLU A 14 7.42 -39.04 -30.36
N ARG A 15 7.26 -39.37 -29.08
CA ARG A 15 6.22 -38.82 -28.21
C ARG A 15 6.67 -37.42 -27.80
N GLU A 16 6.00 -36.38 -28.29
CA GLU A 16 6.14 -35.03 -27.75
C GLU A 16 5.60 -35.02 -26.31
N SER A 17 6.52 -34.92 -25.36
CA SER A 17 6.18 -34.56 -24.00
C SER A 17 5.83 -33.08 -23.98
N VAL A 18 4.67 -32.77 -23.41
CA VAL A 18 4.23 -31.41 -23.12
C VAL A 18 5.27 -30.79 -22.18
N ARG A 19 6.18 -29.96 -22.72
CA ARG A 19 7.09 -29.15 -21.90
C ARG A 19 6.23 -28.21 -21.05
N GLY A 20 6.25 -28.42 -19.74
CA GLY A 20 5.86 -27.37 -18.81
C GLY A 20 6.66 -26.13 -19.18
N LYS A 21 5.97 -25.00 -19.43
CA LYS A 21 6.66 -23.74 -19.63
C LYS A 21 7.38 -23.44 -18.31
N ASP A 22 8.70 -23.62 -18.30
CA ASP A 22 9.55 -23.18 -17.19
C ASP A 22 9.46 -21.66 -17.15
N VAL A 23 8.49 -21.14 -16.40
CA VAL A 23 8.33 -19.72 -16.15
C VAL A 23 9.57 -19.27 -15.39
N ASP A 24 10.23 -18.22 -15.86
CA ASP A 24 11.37 -17.63 -15.16
C ASP A 24 10.89 -16.74 -14.01
N CYS A 25 11.77 -16.49 -13.04
CA CYS A 25 11.47 -15.60 -11.93
C CYS A 25 11.16 -14.19 -12.44
N PRO A 26 10.00 -13.59 -12.11
CA PRO A 26 9.60 -12.29 -12.66
C PRO A 26 10.40 -11.10 -12.09
N ILE A 27 11.32 -11.33 -11.14
CA ILE A 27 12.16 -10.28 -10.53
C ILE A 27 13.55 -10.27 -11.17
N CYS A 28 14.26 -11.42 -11.17
CA CYS A 28 15.59 -11.49 -11.77
C CYS A 28 15.56 -11.89 -13.25
N MET A 29 14.42 -12.34 -13.78
CA MET A 29 14.25 -12.83 -15.15
C MET A 29 15.13 -14.06 -15.49
N GLU A 30 15.56 -14.79 -14.45
CA GLU A 30 16.34 -16.02 -14.57
C GLU A 30 15.53 -17.23 -14.05
N LYS A 31 16.08 -18.45 -14.22
CA LYS A 31 15.50 -19.67 -13.63
C LYS A 31 15.40 -19.54 -12.11
N PHE A 32 14.37 -20.17 -11.53
CA PHE A 32 14.15 -20.11 -10.09
C PHE A 32 15.29 -20.74 -9.29
N THR A 33 15.89 -19.96 -8.40
CA THR A 33 16.77 -20.42 -7.33
C THR A 33 16.00 -20.41 -6.01
N ASP A 34 15.89 -21.56 -5.34
CA ASP A 34 15.15 -21.73 -4.09
C ASP A 34 13.72 -21.15 -4.18
N LYS A 35 12.88 -21.82 -4.97
CA LYS A 35 11.58 -21.32 -5.40
C LYS A 35 10.60 -21.19 -4.22
N GLN A 36 10.08 -19.98 -4.02
CA GLN A 36 9.05 -19.67 -3.03
C GLN A 36 7.74 -19.30 -3.72
N LYS A 37 6.62 -19.80 -3.19
CA LYS A 37 5.28 -19.55 -3.73
C LYS A 37 4.41 -18.82 -2.71
N LEU A 38 3.87 -17.67 -3.11
CA LEU A 38 2.93 -16.92 -2.28
C LEU A 38 1.51 -17.50 -2.36
N LYS A 39 0.65 -17.15 -1.40
CA LYS A 39 -0.78 -17.57 -1.38
C LYS A 39 -1.56 -17.15 -2.62
N CYS A 40 -1.16 -16.05 -3.28
CA CYS A 40 -1.75 -15.60 -4.54
C CYS A 40 -1.32 -16.45 -5.75
N GLY A 41 -0.47 -17.46 -5.57
CA GLY A 41 -0.03 -18.38 -6.60
C GLY A 41 1.23 -17.96 -7.37
N HIS A 42 1.72 -16.73 -7.21
CA HIS A 42 2.95 -16.26 -7.85
C HIS A 42 4.20 -16.84 -7.19
N GLU A 43 5.21 -17.13 -8.01
CA GLU A 43 6.45 -17.82 -7.63
C GLU A 43 7.66 -16.91 -7.87
N PHE A 44 8.66 -16.98 -6.98
CA PHE A 44 9.87 -16.12 -6.97
C PHE A 44 11.08 -16.92 -6.48
N CYS A 45 12.29 -16.48 -6.81
CA CYS A 45 13.48 -16.92 -6.08
C CYS A 45 13.38 -16.41 -4.63
N ARG A 46 13.83 -17.20 -3.63
CA ARG A 46 13.78 -16.80 -2.21
C ARG A 46 14.42 -15.44 -1.99
N GLU A 47 15.63 -15.21 -2.51
CA GLU A 47 16.36 -13.95 -2.32
C GLU A 47 15.66 -12.76 -3.02
N CYS A 48 15.09 -12.98 -4.20
CA CYS A 48 14.32 -11.95 -4.88
C CYS A 48 13.06 -11.57 -4.08
N LEU A 49 12.38 -12.56 -3.51
CA LEU A 49 11.22 -12.31 -2.66
C LEU A 49 11.63 -11.57 -1.38
N GLU A 50 12.66 -12.03 -0.66
CA GLU A 50 13.17 -11.38 0.56
C GLU A 50 13.59 -9.93 0.32
N ALA A 51 14.34 -9.66 -0.76
CA ALA A 51 14.72 -8.30 -1.13
C ALA A 51 13.50 -7.43 -1.43
N SER A 52 12.50 -7.99 -2.14
CA SER A 52 11.27 -7.29 -2.44
C SER A 52 10.43 -6.99 -1.20
N LEU A 53 10.33 -7.95 -0.27
CA LEU A 53 9.66 -7.80 1.02
C LEU A 53 10.32 -6.74 1.89
N LYS A 54 11.66 -6.66 1.89
CA LYS A 54 12.41 -5.63 2.60
C LYS A 54 12.10 -4.22 2.08
N CYS A 55 11.86 -4.08 0.78
CA CYS A 55 11.58 -2.80 0.15
C CYS A 55 10.10 -2.40 0.16
N MET A 56 9.17 -3.35 -0.07
CA MET A 56 7.74 -3.07 -0.28
C MET A 56 6.82 -3.63 0.81
N GLY A 57 7.33 -4.40 1.78
CA GLY A 57 6.53 -5.15 2.74
C GLY A 57 5.92 -6.42 2.16
N GLU A 58 4.96 -7.02 2.88
CA GLU A 58 4.30 -8.30 2.54
C GLU A 58 3.27 -8.16 1.40
N ILE A 59 3.73 -7.60 0.28
CA ILE A 59 2.99 -7.34 -0.95
C ILE A 59 3.57 -8.21 -2.07
N CYS A 60 2.71 -8.93 -2.80
CA CYS A 60 3.13 -9.68 -3.96
C CYS A 60 3.68 -8.73 -5.05
N PRO A 61 4.92 -8.90 -5.53
CA PRO A 61 5.50 -8.00 -6.53
C PRO A 61 4.74 -7.95 -7.86
N VAL A 62 4.06 -9.04 -8.20
CA VAL A 62 3.30 -9.22 -9.45
C VAL A 62 1.87 -8.68 -9.34
N CYS A 63 1.04 -9.23 -8.46
CA CYS A 63 -0.39 -8.88 -8.40
C CYS A 63 -0.75 -7.87 -7.31
N LYS A 64 0.23 -7.40 -6.52
CA LYS A 64 0.04 -6.46 -5.41
C LYS A 64 -0.88 -6.94 -4.28
N ASN A 65 -1.21 -8.23 -4.24
CA ASN A 65 -1.96 -8.80 -3.13
C ASN A 65 -1.15 -8.70 -1.83
N ILE A 66 -1.76 -8.14 -0.78
CA ILE A 66 -1.19 -8.03 0.56
C ILE A 66 -1.47 -9.33 1.30
N PHE A 67 -0.44 -9.99 1.84
CA PHE A 67 -0.58 -11.29 2.51
C PHE A 67 -0.07 -11.32 3.94
N GLY A 68 0.29 -10.16 4.49
CA GLY A 68 0.53 -9.97 5.90
C GLY A 68 0.34 -8.51 6.32
N ALA A 69 0.96 -8.07 7.41
CA ALA A 69 0.69 -6.75 7.98
C ALA A 69 1.53 -5.68 7.31
N LEU A 70 0.90 -4.87 6.43
CA LEU A 70 1.58 -3.74 5.83
C LEU A 70 1.97 -2.74 6.92
N LYS A 71 3.25 -2.39 6.97
CA LYS A 71 3.76 -1.35 7.86
C LYS A 71 4.42 -0.27 7.02
N GLY A 72 3.90 0.95 7.09
CA GLY A 72 4.48 2.07 6.36
C GLY A 72 5.71 2.67 7.06
N ASN A 73 6.11 3.83 6.56
CA ASN A 73 7.26 4.61 7.02
C ASN A 73 6.84 5.98 7.58
N GLN A 74 5.62 6.13 8.07
CA GLN A 74 5.23 7.30 8.85
C GLN A 74 6.20 7.52 10.02
N PRO A 75 6.75 8.73 10.21
CA PRO A 75 7.55 9.06 11.39
C PRO A 75 6.78 8.95 12.70
N GLU A 76 7.49 8.93 13.84
CA GLU A 76 6.86 8.93 15.15
C GLU A 76 6.04 10.20 15.40
N GLY A 77 4.91 10.07 16.08
CA GLY A 77 3.96 11.15 16.29
C GLY A 77 2.74 10.69 17.09
N ASN A 78 1.75 11.56 17.19
CA ASN A 78 0.54 11.33 17.98
C ASN A 78 -0.72 11.52 17.12
N MET A 79 -1.72 10.70 17.41
CA MET A 79 -3.09 10.84 16.90
C MET A 79 -4.03 10.95 18.10
N LYS A 80 -4.89 11.97 18.11
CA LYS A 80 -5.94 12.17 19.11
C LYS A 80 -7.28 12.40 18.41
N SER A 81 -8.37 12.14 19.11
CA SER A 81 -9.72 12.43 18.61
C SER A 81 -10.62 12.94 19.71
N PHE A 82 -11.48 13.90 19.40
CA PHE A 82 -12.51 14.43 20.30
C PHE A 82 -13.76 14.83 19.52
N ASN A 83 -14.89 14.95 20.21
CA ASN A 83 -16.17 15.22 19.56
C ASN A 83 -16.58 16.69 19.75
N ARG A 84 -17.27 17.23 18.76
CA ARG A 84 -17.95 18.53 18.79
C ARG A 84 -19.43 18.32 18.50
N SER A 85 -20.28 19.14 19.11
CA SER A 85 -21.74 19.08 18.91
C SER A 85 -22.19 19.60 17.55
N ILE A 86 -21.35 20.33 16.83
CA ILE A 86 -21.67 20.87 15.50
C ILE A 86 -21.78 19.75 14.45
N CYS A 87 -22.81 19.80 13.61
CA CYS A 87 -23.01 18.87 12.51
C CYS A 87 -22.17 19.26 11.28
N LEU A 88 -21.66 18.26 10.56
CA LEU A 88 -21.08 18.49 9.23
C LEU A 88 -22.18 18.65 8.17
N PRO A 89 -21.96 19.47 7.14
CA PRO A 89 -22.85 19.50 5.97
C PRO A 89 -23.06 18.11 5.37
N GLY A 90 -24.33 17.71 5.19
CA GLY A 90 -24.72 16.39 4.69
C GLY A 90 -24.96 15.32 5.77
N TYR A 91 -24.69 15.63 7.04
CA TYR A 91 -24.93 14.72 8.17
C TYR A 91 -25.76 15.43 9.26
N PRO A 92 -27.05 15.71 9.01
CA PRO A 92 -27.91 16.29 10.03
C PRO A 92 -28.10 15.27 11.17
N HIS A 93 -28.21 15.75 12.40
CA HIS A 93 -28.50 14.94 13.60
C HIS A 93 -27.34 14.14 14.21
N CYS A 94 -26.10 14.38 13.80
CA CYS A 94 -24.93 13.88 14.53
C CYS A 94 -23.87 14.97 14.70
N GLY A 95 -23.02 14.84 15.72
CA GLY A 95 -21.89 15.74 15.94
C GLY A 95 -20.78 15.54 14.90
N THR A 96 -19.61 16.09 15.20
CA THR A 96 -18.38 15.95 14.42
C THR A 96 -17.29 15.36 15.29
N ILE A 97 -16.62 14.31 14.81
CA ILE A 97 -15.35 13.83 15.35
C ILE A 97 -14.23 14.67 14.71
N VAL A 98 -13.43 15.31 15.53
CA VAL A 98 -12.19 15.98 15.12
C VAL A 98 -11.03 15.06 15.43
N ILE A 99 -10.20 14.79 14.43
CA ILE A 99 -8.97 14.02 14.56
C ILE A 99 -7.80 15.00 14.48
N GLU A 100 -6.90 14.91 15.44
CA GLU A 100 -5.66 15.68 15.49
C GLU A 100 -4.46 14.78 15.28
N TYR A 101 -3.67 15.12 14.26
CA TYR A 101 -2.37 14.50 14.00
C TYR A 101 -1.26 15.49 14.33
N PHE A 102 -0.24 15.00 15.02
CA PHE A 102 0.98 15.75 15.27
C PHE A 102 2.19 14.85 15.02
N ILE A 103 2.99 15.18 14.01
CA ILE A 103 4.27 14.54 13.72
C ILE A 103 5.36 15.62 13.84
N PRO A 104 6.23 15.57 14.85
CA PRO A 104 7.35 16.50 14.94
C PRO A 104 8.33 16.30 13.78
N GLY A 105 9.09 17.34 13.45
CA GLY A 105 10.23 17.21 12.53
C GLY A 105 11.34 16.36 13.16
N GLY A 106 12.16 15.75 12.32
CA GLY A 106 13.16 14.79 12.78
C GLY A 106 14.17 14.41 11.71
N ILE A 107 14.94 13.35 11.97
CA ILE A 107 15.93 12.81 11.04
C ILE A 107 15.37 11.59 10.32
N GLN A 108 15.57 11.53 9.02
CA GLN A 108 15.13 10.43 8.18
C GLN A 108 15.89 9.14 8.50
N THR A 109 15.16 8.07 8.80
CA THR A 109 15.69 6.70 8.92
C THR A 109 15.99 6.07 7.56
N ASP A 110 16.57 4.87 7.56
CA ASP A 110 16.81 4.04 6.37
C ASP A 110 15.53 3.65 5.60
N LYS A 111 14.35 3.90 6.17
CA LYS A 111 13.04 3.65 5.53
C LYS A 111 12.51 4.85 4.75
N HIS A 112 13.21 5.99 4.77
CA HIS A 112 12.80 7.21 4.10
C HIS A 112 13.69 7.51 2.89
N PRO A 113 13.26 8.40 1.97
CA PRO A 113 13.98 8.66 0.72
C PRO A 113 15.42 9.17 0.89
N ASN A 114 15.69 9.96 1.94
CA ASN A 114 17.01 10.55 2.19
C ASN A 114 17.49 10.27 3.62
N PRO A 115 17.97 9.06 3.95
CA PRO A 115 18.45 8.72 5.29
C PRO A 115 19.49 9.71 5.81
N GLY A 116 19.39 10.07 7.09
CA GLY A 116 20.26 11.05 7.76
C GLY A 116 19.90 12.52 7.51
N LYS A 117 19.05 12.85 6.52
CA LYS A 117 18.59 14.23 6.32
C LYS A 117 17.45 14.59 7.27
N TYR A 118 17.37 15.88 7.61
CA TYR A 118 16.22 16.41 8.34
C TYR A 118 14.94 16.33 7.49
N PHE A 119 13.80 16.14 8.15
CA PHE A 119 12.49 16.35 7.56
C PHE A 119 11.62 17.28 8.41
N SER A 120 10.84 18.14 7.74
CA SER A 120 9.86 19.02 8.37
C SER A 120 8.63 18.23 8.85
N GLY A 121 8.20 18.45 10.10
CA GLY A 121 7.02 17.83 10.69
C GLY A 121 5.69 18.41 10.18
N THR A 122 4.57 17.95 10.74
CA THR A 122 3.24 18.49 10.43
C THR A 122 2.28 18.42 11.62
N GLN A 123 1.33 19.36 11.65
CA GLN A 123 0.15 19.28 12.50
C GLN A 123 -1.08 19.43 11.61
N ARG A 124 -2.03 18.49 11.70
CA ARG A 124 -3.22 18.47 10.82
C ARG A 124 -4.46 18.08 11.58
N HIS A 125 -5.57 18.67 11.15
CA HIS A 125 -6.92 18.30 11.57
C HIS A 125 -7.65 17.56 10.46
N ALA A 126 -8.48 16.60 10.85
CA ALA A 126 -9.42 15.94 9.97
C ALA A 126 -10.80 15.78 10.64
N PHE A 127 -11.85 15.65 9.83
CA PHE A 127 -13.23 15.67 10.31
C PHE A 127 -14.03 14.47 9.80
N LEU A 128 -14.72 13.79 10.71
CA LEU A 128 -15.70 12.74 10.43
C LEU A 128 -17.04 13.09 11.10
N PRO A 129 -18.18 12.64 10.56
CA PRO A 129 -19.44 12.72 11.30
C PRO A 129 -19.40 11.79 12.52
N ASP A 130 -19.95 12.23 13.66
CA ASP A 130 -20.07 11.41 14.89
C ASP A 130 -21.32 10.52 14.85
N ASN A 131 -21.36 9.65 13.84
CA ASN A 131 -22.33 8.58 13.71
C ASN A 131 -21.63 7.22 13.67
N ASP A 132 -22.37 6.12 13.54
CA ASP A 132 -21.79 4.77 13.57
C ASP A 132 -20.76 4.54 12.45
N GLU A 133 -21.04 5.02 11.24
CA GLU A 133 -20.13 4.88 10.11
C GLU A 133 -18.83 5.69 10.31
N GLY A 134 -18.95 6.94 10.77
CA GLY A 134 -17.79 7.79 11.04
C GLY A 134 -16.95 7.27 12.21
N ARG A 135 -17.57 6.72 13.26
CA ARG A 135 -16.85 6.04 14.36
C ARG A 135 -16.13 4.79 13.88
N HIS A 136 -16.73 4.02 12.97
CA HIS A 136 -16.06 2.87 12.37
C HIS A 136 -14.84 3.31 11.53
N VAL A 137 -14.98 4.35 10.70
CA VAL A 137 -13.84 4.92 9.95
C VAL A 137 -12.74 5.42 10.90
N LEU A 138 -13.09 6.06 12.03
CA LEU A 138 -12.12 6.46 13.04
C LEU A 138 -11.29 5.28 13.57
N LEU A 139 -11.92 4.13 13.84
CA LEU A 139 -11.21 2.92 14.30
C LEU A 139 -10.22 2.41 13.26
N LEU A 140 -10.63 2.39 11.99
CA LEU A 140 -9.76 2.00 10.88
C LEU A 140 -8.59 2.98 10.72
N LEU A 141 -8.83 4.28 10.81
CA LEU A 141 -7.77 5.30 10.75
C LEU A 141 -6.78 5.18 11.92
N LYS A 142 -7.25 4.85 13.13
CA LYS A 142 -6.37 4.57 14.27
C LYS A 142 -5.46 3.37 13.97
N ARG A 143 -6.03 2.27 13.47
CA ARG A 143 -5.26 1.09 13.06
C ARG A 143 -4.24 1.40 11.96
N ALA A 144 -4.63 2.18 10.96
CA ALA A 144 -3.74 2.63 9.89
C ALA A 144 -2.61 3.53 10.43
N PHE A 145 -2.88 4.40 11.40
CA PHE A 145 -1.87 5.22 12.05
C PHE A 145 -0.88 4.37 12.86
N ASP A 146 -1.36 3.39 13.62
CA ASP A 146 -0.52 2.43 14.37
C ASP A 146 0.38 1.61 13.44
N GLN A 147 -0.14 1.26 12.25
CA GLN A 147 0.61 0.60 11.18
C GLN A 147 1.48 1.54 10.35
N LYS A 148 1.59 2.83 10.71
CA LYS A 148 2.45 3.83 10.06
C LYS A 148 2.05 4.13 8.61
N LEU A 149 0.75 4.07 8.29
CA LEU A 149 0.22 4.18 6.93
C LEU A 149 -0.43 5.53 6.58
N ILE A 150 -0.69 6.41 7.55
CA ILE A 150 -1.42 7.68 7.29
C ILE A 150 -0.51 8.71 6.61
N PHE A 151 0.76 8.77 7.02
CA PHE A 151 1.74 9.71 6.50
C PHE A 151 2.98 9.01 5.95
N THR A 152 3.79 9.78 5.22
CA THR A 152 5.15 9.40 4.80
C THR A 152 6.03 10.66 4.74
N VAL A 153 7.33 10.50 4.49
CA VAL A 153 8.25 11.60 4.18
C VAL A 153 8.47 11.63 2.68
N GLY A 154 8.24 12.79 2.07
CA GLY A 154 8.39 12.96 0.63
C GLY A 154 8.34 14.42 0.21
N THR A 155 7.85 14.64 -1.01
CA THR A 155 7.69 15.96 -1.61
C THR A 155 6.24 16.40 -1.53
N SER A 156 5.98 17.57 -0.96
CA SER A 156 4.66 18.17 -0.90
C SER A 156 4.17 18.52 -2.31
N MET A 157 3.03 17.96 -2.72
CA MET A 157 2.46 18.25 -4.04
C MET A 157 1.98 19.69 -4.19
N THR A 158 1.61 20.36 -3.09
CA THR A 158 1.05 21.72 -3.13
C THR A 158 2.13 22.80 -3.10
N THR A 159 3.24 22.54 -2.41
CA THR A 159 4.31 23.54 -2.20
C THR A 159 5.61 23.18 -2.91
N GLY A 160 5.78 21.94 -3.37
CA GLY A 160 7.03 21.44 -3.94
C GLY A 160 8.14 21.20 -2.90
N GLU A 161 7.87 21.41 -1.61
CA GLU A 161 8.85 21.22 -0.55
C GLU A 161 9.23 19.74 -0.40
N GLU A 162 10.51 19.42 -0.53
CA GLU A 162 11.06 18.09 -0.30
C GLU A 162 11.35 17.84 1.19
N ASN A 163 11.49 16.58 1.57
CA ASN A 163 11.82 16.17 2.95
C ASN A 163 10.79 16.70 3.95
N THR A 164 9.52 16.54 3.66
CA THR A 164 8.43 16.96 4.55
C THR A 164 7.43 15.84 4.75
N VAL A 165 6.72 15.88 5.89
CA VAL A 165 5.66 14.91 6.18
C VAL A 165 4.45 15.19 5.29
N ILE A 166 4.04 14.20 4.50
CA ILE A 166 2.91 14.28 3.56
C ILE A 166 1.89 13.17 3.83
N TRP A 167 0.66 13.32 3.30
CA TRP A 167 -0.36 12.26 3.35
C TRP A 167 0.09 11.06 2.50
N ASN A 168 -0.33 9.85 2.87
CA ASN A 168 0.07 8.60 2.20
C ASN A 168 -1.16 7.84 1.63
N ASP A 169 -1.77 8.42 0.59
CA ASP A 169 -2.89 7.88 -0.19
C ASP A 169 -4.20 7.57 0.55
N ILE A 170 -4.31 7.90 1.84
CA ILE A 170 -5.56 7.82 2.61
C ILE A 170 -6.11 9.23 2.79
N HIS A 171 -7.19 9.56 2.08
CA HIS A 171 -7.73 10.91 2.04
C HIS A 171 -8.45 11.28 3.34
N HIS A 172 -8.18 12.50 3.79
CA HIS A 172 -8.81 13.11 4.95
C HIS A 172 -9.58 14.35 4.55
N LYS A 173 -10.74 14.57 5.18
CA LYS A 173 -11.43 15.85 5.11
C LYS A 173 -10.79 16.81 6.08
N THR A 174 -9.98 17.73 5.56
CA THR A 174 -9.21 18.71 6.34
C THR A 174 -9.97 20.00 6.59
N ASN A 175 -11.21 20.12 6.09
CA ASN A 175 -12.11 21.23 6.34
C ASN A 175 -13.55 20.72 6.58
N THR A 176 -14.35 21.47 7.33
CA THR A 176 -15.78 21.19 7.52
C THR A 176 -16.64 21.72 6.37
N SER A 177 -16.08 22.53 5.48
CA SER A 177 -16.72 23.09 4.28
C SER A 177 -15.82 22.97 3.04
N GLY A 178 -16.33 23.34 1.86
CA GLY A 178 -15.57 23.27 0.59
C GLY A 178 -15.81 22.00 -0.23
N GLY A 179 -16.82 21.21 0.15
CA GLY A 179 -17.34 20.12 -0.69
C GLY A 179 -16.35 18.96 -0.93
N PRO A 180 -16.56 18.16 -1.99
CA PRO A 180 -15.86 16.90 -2.19
C PRO A 180 -14.32 16.97 -2.24
N HIS A 181 -13.73 18.11 -2.60
CA HIS A 181 -12.28 18.24 -2.74
C HIS A 181 -11.52 18.11 -1.41
N TYR A 182 -11.97 18.82 -0.36
CA TYR A 182 -11.24 18.86 0.92
C TYR A 182 -12.15 18.93 2.16
N GLY A 183 -13.47 19.06 1.99
CA GLY A 183 -14.40 19.12 3.11
C GLY A 183 -15.77 18.52 2.84
N TYR A 184 -16.82 19.16 3.34
CA TYR A 184 -18.20 18.68 3.28
C TYR A 184 -19.12 19.73 2.61
N PRO A 185 -20.27 19.32 2.04
CA PRO A 185 -20.78 17.95 1.96
C PRO A 185 -20.02 17.09 0.94
N ASP A 186 -19.87 15.81 1.24
CA ASP A 186 -19.34 14.78 0.33
C ASP A 186 -19.98 13.43 0.67
N PRO A 187 -21.08 13.05 -0.03
CA PRO A 187 -21.81 11.82 0.29
C PRO A 187 -21.01 10.55 0.02
N ASN A 188 -19.92 10.63 -0.76
CA ASN A 188 -19.13 9.46 -1.14
C ASN A 188 -17.86 9.30 -0.31
N TYR A 189 -17.55 10.25 0.58
CA TYR A 189 -16.27 10.27 1.28
C TYR A 189 -16.05 9.02 2.16
N LEU A 190 -17.01 8.67 3.02
CA LEU A 190 -16.85 7.54 3.94
C LEU A 190 -16.69 6.22 3.20
N LYS A 191 -17.36 6.06 2.06
CA LYS A 191 -17.15 4.92 1.16
C LYS A 191 -15.72 4.90 0.59
N ARG A 192 -15.28 6.01 -0.03
CA ARG A 192 -13.94 6.09 -0.64
C ARG A 192 -12.82 5.84 0.37
N VAL A 193 -12.86 6.46 1.55
CA VAL A 193 -11.80 6.29 2.54
C VAL A 193 -11.74 4.85 3.06
N LYS A 194 -12.87 4.15 3.18
CA LYS A 194 -12.90 2.71 3.49
C LYS A 194 -12.25 1.87 2.40
N GLU A 195 -12.49 2.20 1.13
CA GLU A 195 -11.85 1.53 -0.01
C GLU A 195 -10.33 1.77 -0.04
N GLU A 196 -9.88 2.99 0.25
CA GLU A 196 -8.47 3.35 0.38
C GLU A 196 -7.79 2.62 1.54
N LEU A 197 -8.45 2.55 2.70
CA LEU A 197 -7.99 1.80 3.87
C LEU A 197 -7.87 0.29 3.56
N LYS A 198 -8.90 -0.28 2.93
CA LYS A 198 -8.89 -1.67 2.48
C LYS A 198 -7.77 -1.95 1.50
N ALA A 199 -7.51 -1.04 0.56
CA ALA A 199 -6.39 -1.16 -0.39
C ALA A 199 -5.01 -1.16 0.31
N LYS A 200 -4.92 -0.60 1.53
CA LYS A 200 -3.74 -0.65 2.40
C LYS A 200 -3.77 -1.81 3.42
N GLY A 201 -4.73 -2.74 3.31
CA GLY A 201 -4.86 -3.91 4.18
C GLY A 201 -5.55 -3.65 5.53
N ILE A 202 -6.32 -2.56 5.63
CA ILE A 202 -7.06 -2.16 6.85
C ILE A 202 -8.55 -2.44 6.66
N GLU A 203 -9.09 -3.38 7.43
CA GLU A 203 -10.51 -3.79 7.45
C GLU A 203 -11.04 -3.97 8.87
#